data_AF-A0A819L7J3-F1
#
_entry.id   AF-A0A819L7J3-F1
#
_cell.length_a   1.000
_cell.length_b   1.000
_cell.length_c   1.000
_cell.angle_alpha   90.00
_cell.angle_beta   90.00
_cell.angle_gamma   90.00
#
_symmetry.space_group_name_H-M   'P 1'
#
loop_
_entity.id
_entity.type
_entity.pdbx_description
1 polymer ?
#
loop_
_entity_poly.entity_id
_entity_poly.type
_entity_poly.pdbx_seq_one_letter_code
_entity_poly.pdbx_strand_id
1 'polypeptide(L)'
;MPDFVGSQKDYRKANEKILQFDKYNDEQFSIKVGIVYQDLNQSNEIEILSNNYMSIEIENFLNLIGELVQLKNFNKFRGDLDIKTDQHGIYSYFSTYQNHQIMFNVAPMIPSDKNDLEFIQRKSLVSNALIYIVFQEENNLSYQGEFFVGK
;
A
#
# COMPACT_ATOMS: atom_id res chain seq x y z
N MET A 1 7.18 -53.42 0.50
CA MET A 1 7.16 -51.94 0.62
C MET A 1 7.92 -51.39 -0.56
N PRO A 2 7.47 -50.33 -1.27
CA PRO A 2 8.28 -49.75 -2.33
C PRO A 2 9.37 -48.87 -1.73
N ASP A 3 10.61 -49.17 -2.07
CA ASP A 3 11.81 -48.43 -1.69
C ASP A 3 11.83 -47.08 -2.42
N PHE A 4 11.56 -45.99 -1.70
CA PHE A 4 11.67 -44.63 -2.23
C PHE A 4 13.13 -44.16 -2.14
N VAL A 5 14.00 -44.73 -2.98
CA VAL A 5 15.40 -44.31 -3.07
C VAL A 5 15.54 -43.34 -4.25
N GLY A 6 15.10 -42.09 -4.05
CA GLY A 6 15.51 -41.00 -4.92
C GLY A 6 17.03 -40.90 -4.97
N SER A 7 17.62 -40.56 -6.12
CA SER A 7 19.08 -40.47 -6.21
C SER A 7 19.58 -39.30 -5.36
N GLN A 8 20.82 -39.38 -4.85
CA GLN A 8 21.45 -38.29 -4.08
C GLN A 8 21.46 -36.94 -4.86
N LYS A 9 21.44 -37.03 -6.20
CA LYS A 9 21.33 -35.91 -7.14
C LYS A 9 19.93 -35.29 -7.16
N ASP A 10 18.88 -36.09 -6.96
CA ASP A 10 17.49 -35.63 -6.90
C ASP A 10 17.20 -34.89 -5.59
N TYR A 11 17.74 -35.38 -4.47
CA TYR A 11 17.67 -34.67 -3.18
C TYR A 11 18.38 -33.33 -3.22
N ARG A 12 19.54 -33.25 -3.86
CA ARG A 12 20.28 -31.98 -4.01
C ARG A 12 19.50 -30.95 -4.83
N LYS A 13 18.90 -31.38 -5.94
CA LYS A 13 18.03 -30.52 -6.76
C LYS A 13 16.77 -30.07 -6.02
N ALA A 14 16.17 -30.94 -5.21
CA ALA A 14 15.01 -30.60 -4.40
C ALA A 14 15.37 -29.54 -3.35
N ASN A 15 16.48 -29.72 -2.63
CA ASN A 15 16.96 -28.77 -1.64
C ASN A 15 17.34 -27.42 -2.26
N GLU A 16 17.97 -27.40 -3.44
CA GLU A 16 18.27 -26.17 -4.18
C GLU A 16 16.98 -25.40 -4.54
N LYS A 17 15.91 -26.10 -4.93
CA LYS A 17 14.60 -25.48 -5.19
C LYS A 17 13.94 -24.92 -3.93
N ILE A 18 14.04 -25.63 -2.80
CA ILE A 18 13.52 -25.15 -1.51
C ILE A 18 14.27 -23.88 -1.10
N LEU A 19 15.60 -23.89 -1.15
CA LEU A 19 16.42 -22.72 -0.84
C LEU A 19 16.14 -21.52 -1.77
N GLN A 20 15.88 -21.77 -3.05
CA GLN A 20 15.47 -20.72 -4.00
C GLN A 20 14.08 -20.17 -3.66
N PHE A 21 13.14 -21.02 -3.26
CA PHE A 21 11.80 -20.61 -2.85
C PHE A 21 11.83 -19.79 -1.55
N ASP A 22 12.60 -20.23 -0.55
CA ASP A 22 12.75 -19.50 0.71
C ASP A 22 13.42 -18.15 0.48
N LYS A 23 14.50 -18.10 -0.30
CA LYS A 23 15.13 -16.83 -0.69
C LYS A 23 14.20 -15.91 -1.47
N TYR A 24 13.42 -16.46 -2.40
CA TYR A 24 12.46 -15.67 -3.17
C TYR A 24 11.38 -15.05 -2.26
N ASN A 25 10.91 -15.80 -1.26
CA ASN A 25 9.95 -15.29 -0.28
C ASN A 25 10.56 -14.25 0.67
N ASP A 26 11.80 -14.46 1.13
CA ASP A 26 12.52 -13.52 2.01
C ASP A 26 12.97 -12.25 1.27
N GLU A 27 13.29 -12.34 -0.02
CA GLU A 27 13.84 -11.23 -0.82
C GLU A 27 12.77 -10.33 -1.46
N GLN A 28 11.49 -10.72 -1.48
CA GLN A 28 10.44 -9.97 -2.18
C GLN A 28 9.10 -9.88 -1.44
N PHE A 29 9.11 -9.70 -0.13
CA PHE A 29 7.88 -9.30 0.55
C PHE A 29 7.56 -7.84 0.21
N SER A 30 6.66 -7.67 -0.75
CA SER A 30 6.15 -6.36 -1.16
C SER A 30 4.77 -6.15 -0.54
N ILE A 31 4.59 -5.04 0.18
CA ILE A 31 3.32 -4.73 0.84
C ILE A 31 2.80 -3.38 0.38
N LYS A 32 1.51 -3.35 0.11
CA LYS A 32 0.73 -2.13 -0.09
C LYS A 32 0.13 -1.74 1.26
N VAL A 33 0.30 -0.48 1.65
CA VAL A 33 -0.30 0.09 2.86
C VAL A 33 -1.20 1.25 2.45
N GLY A 34 -2.48 1.20 2.79
CA GLY A 34 -3.40 2.31 2.57
C GLY A 34 -3.16 3.41 3.60
N ILE A 35 -3.11 4.68 3.19
CA ILE A 35 -3.09 5.82 4.11
C ILE A 35 -4.38 6.63 3.91
N VAL A 36 -5.13 6.80 4.99
CA VAL A 36 -6.35 7.60 5.06
C VAL A 36 -6.09 8.81 5.94
N TYR A 37 -6.52 9.99 5.51
CA TYR A 37 -6.39 11.25 6.24
C TYR A 37 -7.77 11.73 6.67
N GLN A 38 -8.00 11.80 7.99
CA GLN A 38 -9.23 12.35 8.56
C GLN A 38 -8.93 13.75 9.12
N ASP A 39 -9.42 14.76 8.41
CA ASP A 39 -9.33 16.16 8.80
C ASP A 39 -10.41 16.52 9.84
N LEU A 40 -10.26 17.67 10.48
CA LEU A 40 -11.11 18.15 11.56
C LEU A 40 -12.60 18.10 11.21
N ASN A 41 -13.39 17.57 12.14
CA ASN A 41 -14.85 17.47 12.07
C ASN A 41 -15.40 16.55 10.97
N GLN A 42 -14.54 15.75 10.32
CA GLN A 42 -15.02 14.75 9.36
C GLN A 42 -15.52 13.52 10.09
N SER A 43 -16.72 13.07 9.76
CA SER A 43 -17.41 11.99 10.48
C SER A 43 -17.98 10.90 9.59
N ASN A 44 -17.71 10.93 8.28
CA ASN A 44 -18.13 9.89 7.36
C ASN A 44 -17.09 9.61 6.27
N GLU A 45 -17.21 8.44 5.63
CA GLU A 45 -16.29 7.97 4.60
C GLU A 45 -16.14 8.97 3.44
N ILE A 46 -17.23 9.55 2.97
CA ILE A 46 -17.22 10.44 1.79
C ILE A 46 -16.45 11.73 2.12
N GLU A 47 -16.67 12.33 3.29
CA GLU A 47 -15.91 13.50 3.74
C GLU A 47 -14.40 13.22 3.78
N ILE A 48 -14.02 12.11 4.41
CA ILE A 48 -12.62 11.68 4.54
C ILE A 48 -12.01 11.41 3.17
N LEU A 49 -12.71 10.66 2.31
CA LEU A 49 -12.25 10.35 0.96
C LEU A 49 -12.26 11.54 0.03
N SER A 50 -12.95 12.64 0.34
CA SER A 50 -12.97 13.84 -0.50
C SER A 50 -11.73 14.72 -0.35
N ASN A 51 -10.88 14.45 0.66
CA ASN A 51 -9.67 15.22 0.91
C ASN A 51 -8.75 15.21 -0.31
N ASN A 52 -8.37 16.39 -0.79
CA ASN A 52 -7.41 16.59 -1.88
C ASN A 52 -6.19 17.42 -1.42
N TYR A 53 -6.05 17.56 -0.11
CA TYR A 53 -4.96 18.24 0.55
C TYR A 53 -4.56 17.43 1.78
N MET A 54 -3.43 17.81 2.35
CA MET A 54 -2.84 17.22 3.54
C MET A 54 -2.35 18.34 4.44
N SER A 55 -2.36 18.11 5.75
CA SER A 55 -1.73 18.99 6.73
C SER A 55 -0.20 18.80 6.74
N ILE A 56 0.51 19.72 7.39
CA ILE A 56 1.96 19.58 7.56
C ILE A 56 2.30 18.40 8.48
N GLU A 57 1.41 18.07 9.41
CA GLU A 57 1.53 17.00 10.37
C GLU A 57 1.53 15.62 9.69
N ILE A 58 0.57 15.36 8.79
CA ILE A 58 0.58 14.10 8.03
C ILE A 58 1.72 14.06 7.01
N GLU A 59 2.10 15.20 6.40
CA GLU A 59 3.28 15.24 5.52
C GLU A 59 4.56 14.87 6.29
N ASN A 60 4.75 15.39 7.50
CA ASN A 60 5.87 15.03 8.37
C ASN A 60 5.84 13.54 8.75
N PHE A 61 4.66 13.00 9.06
CA PHE A 61 4.49 11.58 9.31
C PHE A 61 4.86 10.72 8.09
N LEU A 62 4.41 11.09 6.90
CA LEU A 62 4.72 10.38 5.65
C LEU A 62 6.22 10.41 5.35
N ASN A 63 6.88 11.56 5.55
CA ASN A 63 8.33 11.70 5.43
C ASN A 63 9.12 10.89 6.47
N LEU A 64 8.52 10.57 7.61
CA LEU A 64 9.13 9.70 8.62
C LEU A 64 9.11 8.23 8.20
N ILE A 65 8.02 7.78 7.56
CA ILE A 65 7.81 6.36 7.22
C ILE A 65 8.24 6.00 5.79
N GLY A 66 8.50 6.98 4.94
CA GLY A 66 8.92 6.76 3.56
C GLY A 66 9.51 7.98 2.87
N GLU A 67 9.97 7.75 1.65
CA GLU A 67 10.46 8.76 0.71
C GLU A 67 9.36 9.11 -0.30
N LEU A 68 9.22 10.40 -0.61
CA LEU A 68 8.37 10.86 -1.70
C LEU A 68 9.01 10.44 -3.04
N VAL A 69 8.28 9.68 -3.84
CA VAL A 69 8.72 9.15 -5.14
C VAL A 69 7.79 9.54 -6.27
N GLN A 70 8.35 9.77 -7.45
CA GLN A 70 7.56 9.98 -8.67
C GLN A 70 7.04 8.64 -9.20
N LEU A 71 5.75 8.57 -9.52
CA LEU A 71 5.10 7.35 -10.01
C LEU A 71 5.44 7.05 -11.47
N LYS A 72 5.55 8.09 -12.30
CA LYS A 72 5.87 7.93 -13.72
C LYS A 72 7.20 7.21 -13.92
N ASN A 73 7.17 6.09 -14.62
CA ASN A 73 8.32 5.20 -14.85
C ASN A 73 8.95 4.62 -13.56
N PHE A 74 8.22 4.60 -12.44
CA PHE A 74 8.71 3.97 -11.20
C PHE A 74 8.98 2.47 -11.45
N ASN A 75 10.17 2.02 -11.05
CA ASN A 75 10.70 0.70 -11.43
C ASN A 75 10.77 -0.30 -10.27
N LYS A 76 10.22 0.04 -9.10
CA LYS A 76 10.08 -0.84 -7.94
C LYS A 76 8.60 -1.26 -7.76
N PHE A 77 8.27 -1.92 -6.64
CA PHE A 77 6.91 -2.31 -6.33
C PHE A 77 5.95 -1.11 -6.29
N ARG A 78 4.92 -1.14 -7.14
CA ARG A 78 4.01 -0.01 -7.38
C ARG A 78 2.72 0.00 -6.56
N GLY A 79 2.44 -1.04 -5.76
CA GLY A 79 1.23 -1.08 -4.91
C GLY A 79 -0.09 -0.77 -5.63
N ASP A 80 -0.28 -1.29 -6.84
CA ASP A 80 -1.44 -1.02 -7.72
C ASP A 80 -1.56 0.41 -8.29
N LEU A 81 -0.63 1.31 -7.96
CA LEU A 81 -0.59 2.64 -8.54
C LEU A 81 -0.20 2.59 -10.03
N ASP A 82 -0.71 3.56 -10.78
CA ASP A 82 -0.40 3.73 -12.19
C ASP A 82 0.97 4.41 -12.32
N ILE A 83 1.81 3.87 -13.19
CA ILE A 83 3.17 4.36 -13.45
C ILE A 83 3.34 4.88 -14.89
N LYS A 84 2.27 4.91 -15.69
CA LYS A 84 2.33 5.21 -17.12
C LYS A 84 1.62 6.51 -17.51
N THR A 85 0.45 6.75 -16.93
CA THR A 85 -0.51 7.78 -17.37
C THR A 85 -0.85 8.83 -16.32
N ASP A 86 -0.17 8.78 -15.16
CA ASP A 86 -0.40 9.66 -14.01
C ASP A 86 -1.84 9.56 -13.45
N GLN A 87 -2.56 8.47 -13.78
CA GLN A 87 -3.97 8.28 -13.41
C GLN A 87 -4.17 8.23 -11.89
N HIS A 88 -3.22 7.64 -11.16
CA HIS A 88 -3.27 7.50 -9.71
C HIS A 88 -2.42 8.57 -8.99
N GLY A 89 -2.13 9.69 -9.68
CA GLY A 89 -1.32 10.78 -9.16
C GLY A 89 0.08 10.82 -9.78
N ILE A 90 0.83 11.87 -9.43
CA ILE A 90 2.19 12.09 -9.93
C ILE A 90 3.24 11.52 -8.96
N TYR A 91 2.93 11.58 -7.67
CA TYR A 91 3.82 11.15 -6.59
C TYR A 91 3.08 10.23 -5.62
N SER A 92 3.85 9.43 -4.89
CA SER A 92 3.40 8.76 -3.67
C SER A 92 4.57 8.60 -2.70
N TYR A 93 4.36 7.93 -1.58
CA TYR A 93 5.43 7.56 -0.65
C TYR A 93 5.82 6.10 -0.82
N PHE A 94 7.11 5.82 -0.72
CA PHE A 94 7.67 4.48 -0.81
C PHE A 94 8.70 4.26 0.29
N SER A 95 8.91 3.02 0.72
CA SER A 95 9.98 2.68 1.65
C SER A 95 10.55 1.31 1.38
N THR A 96 11.75 1.05 1.88
CA THR A 96 12.36 -0.27 1.88
C THR A 96 12.90 -0.59 3.26
N TYR A 97 12.45 -1.70 3.85
CA TYR A 97 12.89 -2.16 5.15
C TYR A 97 13.27 -3.64 5.07
N GLN A 98 14.50 -3.99 5.41
CA GLN A 98 14.99 -5.39 5.33
C GLN A 98 14.70 -6.05 3.96
N ASN A 99 14.91 -5.34 2.85
CA ASN A 99 14.57 -5.74 1.47
C ASN A 99 13.06 -5.84 1.16
N HIS A 100 12.18 -5.56 2.12
CA HIS A 100 10.74 -5.51 1.91
C HIS A 100 10.38 -4.16 1.30
N GLN A 101 9.64 -4.17 0.20
CA GLN A 101 9.22 -2.96 -0.50
C GLN A 101 7.83 -2.55 -0.05
N ILE A 102 7.68 -1.29 0.37
CA ILE A 102 6.42 -0.77 0.90
C ILE A 102 5.97 0.37 0.00
N MET A 103 4.82 0.21 -0.65
CA MET A 103 4.16 1.31 -1.35
C MET A 103 3.01 1.82 -0.49
N PHE A 104 3.01 3.12 -0.22
CA PHE A 104 1.93 3.78 0.49
C PHE A 104 0.92 4.32 -0.52
N ASN A 105 -0.32 3.88 -0.44
CA ASN A 105 -1.42 4.40 -1.25
C ASN A 105 -2.12 5.50 -0.45
N VAL A 106 -1.69 6.74 -0.67
CA VAL A 106 -2.13 7.91 0.11
C VAL A 106 -3.39 8.50 -0.49
N ALA A 107 -4.54 8.37 0.19
CA ALA A 107 -5.84 8.70 -0.39
C ALA A 107 -5.90 10.15 -0.95
N PRO A 108 -5.43 11.19 -0.22
CA PRO A 108 -5.41 12.56 -0.76
C PRO A 108 -4.51 12.77 -1.99
N MET A 109 -3.52 11.91 -2.24
CA MET A 109 -2.61 12.02 -3.38
C MET A 109 -3.12 11.30 -4.63
N ILE A 110 -4.14 10.44 -4.50
CA ILE A 110 -4.74 9.70 -5.60
C ILE A 110 -5.89 10.55 -6.16
N PRO A 111 -5.82 11.09 -7.40
CA PRO A 111 -6.88 11.91 -7.96
C PRO A 111 -8.23 11.19 -7.98
N SER A 112 -9.30 11.93 -7.68
CA SER A 112 -10.68 11.44 -7.79
C SER A 112 -11.37 12.09 -8.99
N ASP A 113 -12.18 11.32 -9.72
CA ASP A 113 -13.07 11.87 -10.75
C ASP A 113 -14.20 12.67 -10.07
N LYS A 114 -14.53 13.84 -10.62
CA LYS A 114 -15.67 14.66 -10.14
C LYS A 114 -17.01 13.95 -10.28
N ASN A 115 -17.10 12.97 -11.18
CA ASN A 115 -18.29 12.15 -11.38
C ASN A 115 -18.32 10.93 -10.43
N ASP A 116 -17.20 10.59 -9.77
CA ASP A 116 -17.10 9.51 -8.80
C ASP A 116 -17.44 10.04 -7.39
N LEU A 117 -18.73 10.28 -7.15
CA LEU A 117 -19.24 10.82 -5.89
C LEU A 117 -18.99 9.89 -4.68
N GLU A 118 -18.77 8.61 -4.94
CA GLU A 118 -18.47 7.58 -3.93
C GLU A 118 -16.97 7.31 -3.77
N PHE A 119 -16.12 8.00 -4.54
CA PHE A 119 -14.67 7.85 -4.52
C PHE A 119 -14.21 6.39 -4.66
N ILE A 120 -14.93 5.59 -5.46
CA ILE A 120 -14.75 4.13 -5.60
C ILE A 120 -13.33 3.78 -6.00
N GLN A 121 -12.74 4.52 -6.95
CA GLN A 121 -11.38 4.23 -7.41
C GLN A 121 -10.36 4.46 -6.29
N ARG A 122 -10.44 5.61 -5.62
CA ARG A 122 -9.58 5.98 -4.49
C ARG A 122 -9.73 5.00 -3.35
N LYS A 123 -10.97 4.68 -2.96
CA LYS A 123 -11.30 3.67 -1.95
C LYS A 123 -10.68 2.33 -2.29
N SER A 124 -10.90 1.80 -3.49
CA SER A 124 -10.36 0.50 -3.94
C SER A 124 -8.83 0.43 -3.83
N LEU A 125 -8.12 1.50 -4.19
CA LEU A 125 -6.66 1.54 -4.10
C LEU A 125 -6.14 1.53 -2.66
N VAL A 126 -6.87 2.13 -1.72
CA VAL A 126 -6.49 2.25 -0.31
C VAL A 126 -6.99 1.07 0.53
N SER A 127 -8.25 0.67 0.37
CA SER A 127 -8.93 -0.35 1.18
C SER A 127 -8.58 -1.78 0.79
N ASN A 128 -8.17 -2.03 -0.47
CA ASN A 128 -7.71 -3.36 -0.89
C ASN A 128 -6.27 -3.65 -0.43
N ALA A 129 -5.77 -2.94 0.58
CA ALA A 129 -4.51 -3.20 1.25
C ALA A 129 -4.74 -4.13 2.45
N LEU A 130 -3.74 -4.97 2.78
CA LEU A 130 -3.81 -5.81 3.98
C LEU A 130 -3.81 -4.95 5.26
N ILE A 131 -3.16 -3.80 5.20
CA ILE A 131 -2.98 -2.86 6.31
C ILE A 131 -3.34 -1.47 5.80
N TYR A 132 -4.09 -0.72 6.59
CA TYR A 132 -4.28 0.72 6.39
C TYR A 132 -4.01 1.49 7.67
N ILE A 133 -3.48 2.70 7.52
CA ILE A 133 -3.20 3.64 8.60
C ILE A 133 -4.18 4.80 8.43
N VAL A 134 -4.91 5.11 9.50
CA VAL A 134 -5.75 6.31 9.56
C VAL A 134 -4.98 7.35 10.35
N PHE A 135 -4.58 8.42 9.68
CA PHE A 135 -4.03 9.61 10.32
C PHE A 135 -5.19 10.55 10.67
N GLN A 136 -5.32 10.87 11.95
CA GLN A 136 -6.36 11.79 12.44
C GLN A 136 -5.70 13.07 12.94
N GLU A 137 -6.24 14.21 12.55
CA GLU A 137 -5.88 15.48 13.17
C GLU A 137 -6.18 15.51 14.67
N GLU A 138 -5.45 16.34 15.43
CA GLU A 138 -5.69 16.49 16.86
C GLU A 138 -7.11 17.02 17.14
N ASN A 139 -7.70 16.58 18.26
CA ASN A 139 -9.05 16.96 18.70
C ASN A 139 -10.18 16.61 17.70
N ASN A 140 -9.94 15.64 16.83
CA ASN A 140 -10.93 15.18 15.86
C ASN A 140 -11.94 14.20 16.49
N LEU A 141 -13.04 13.97 15.79
CA LEU A 141 -14.03 12.96 16.14
C LEU A 141 -13.39 11.56 16.12
N SER A 142 -13.82 10.68 17.02
CA SER A 142 -13.37 9.29 17.03
C SER A 142 -13.61 8.64 15.67
N TYR A 143 -12.56 8.04 15.11
CA TYR A 143 -12.68 7.25 13.90
C TYR A 143 -13.60 6.05 14.14
N GLN A 144 -14.50 5.77 13.19
CA GLN A 144 -15.32 4.57 13.23
C GLN A 144 -14.77 3.56 12.24
N GLY A 145 -14.43 2.36 12.72
CA GLY A 145 -13.85 1.28 11.91
C GLY A 145 -14.70 0.83 10.72
N GLU A 146 -15.99 1.16 10.74
CA GLU A 146 -16.95 0.85 9.67
C GLU A 146 -16.78 1.73 8.43
N PHE A 147 -16.03 2.84 8.52
CA PHE A 147 -15.86 3.76 7.40
C PHE A 147 -15.17 3.09 6.21
N PHE A 148 -14.26 2.14 6.44
CA PHE A 148 -13.51 1.46 5.39
C PHE A 148 -13.59 -0.07 5.58
N VAL A 149 -14.81 -0.62 5.57
CA VAL A 149 -14.99 -2.07 5.49
C VAL A 149 -14.73 -2.50 4.05
N GLY A 150 -13.63 -3.22 3.83
CA GLY A 150 -13.41 -3.95 2.58
C GLY A 150 -14.57 -4.94 2.37
N LYS A 151 -15.22 -4.88 1.21
CA LYS A 151 -16.14 -5.95 0.80
C LYS A 151 -15.37 -7.21 0.45
#